data_AF-A0A838EXG5-F1
#
_entry.id   AF-A0A838EXG5-F1
#
_cell.length_a   1.000
_cell.length_b   1.000
_cell.length_c   1.000
_cell.angle_alpha   90.00
_cell.angle_beta   90.00
_cell.angle_gamma   90.00
#
_symmetry.space_group_name_H-M   'P 1'
#
loop_
_entity.id
_entity.type
_entity.pdbx_description
1 polymer ?
#
loop_
_entity_poly.entity_id
_entity_poly.type
_entity_poly.pdbx_seq_one_letter_code
_entity_poly.pdbx_strand_id
1 'polypeptide(L)' 'MFGMGIGEIVLVGVIALFFVGPKKIPELAKGLGEGIGSFKKALRDEGQK' A
#
# COMPACT_ATOMS: atom_id res chain seq x y z
N MET A 1 -5.21 21.84 -20.27
CA MET A 1 -5.69 20.62 -20.93
C MET A 1 -4.90 19.40 -20.47
N PHE A 2 -4.87 19.11 -19.16
CA PHE A 2 -4.37 17.84 -18.60
C PHE A 2 -4.66 17.88 -17.09
N GLY A 3 -5.94 17.87 -16.74
CA GLY A 3 -6.32 17.59 -15.35
C GLY A 3 -6.40 16.08 -15.27
N MET A 4 -5.45 15.43 -14.57
CA MET A 4 -5.50 13.99 -14.33
C MET A 4 -6.83 13.67 -13.67
N GLY A 5 -7.80 13.28 -14.49
CA GLY A 5 -9.15 13.00 -14.04
C GLY A 5 -9.13 11.70 -13.25
N ILE A 6 -10.14 11.52 -12.40
CA ILE A 6 -10.36 10.23 -11.72
C ILE A 6 -10.34 9.06 -12.73
N GLY A 7 -10.80 9.28 -13.97
CA GLY A 7 -10.74 8.28 -15.05
C GLY A 7 -9.33 7.85 -15.45
N GLU A 8 -8.36 8.77 -15.55
CA GLU A 8 -6.98 8.43 -15.92
C GLU A 8 -6.26 7.69 -14.79
N ILE A 9 -6.49 8.10 -13.54
CA ILE A 9 -5.94 7.42 -12.36
C ILE A 9 -6.47 5.99 -12.27
N VAL A 10 -7.76 5.78 -12.53
CA VAL A 10 -8.37 4.44 -12.55
C VAL A 10 -7.79 3.60 -13.70
N LEU A 11 -7.62 4.17 -14.89
CA LEU A 11 -7.04 3.45 -16.04
C LEU A 11 -5.62 2.97 -15.74
N VAL A 12 -4.77 3.85 -15.20
CA VAL A 12 -3.40 3.50 -14.78
C VAL A 12 -3.44 2.46 -13.67
N GLY A 13 -4.34 2.61 -12.70
CA GLY A 13 -4.54 1.66 -11.61
C GLY A 13 -4.91 0.26 -12.11
N VAL A 14 -5.80 0.16 -13.10
CA VAL A 14 -6.20 -1.12 -13.72
C VAL A 14 -5.04 -1.77 -14.46
N ILE A 15 -4.26 -1.00 -15.23
CA ILE A 15 -3.07 -1.51 -15.92
C ILE A 15 -2.06 -2.03 -14.90
N ALA A 16 -1.77 -1.25 -13.86
CA ALA A 16 -0.88 -1.66 -12.78
C ALA A 16 -1.39 -2.95 -12.08
N LEU A 17 -2.70 -3.05 -11.84
CA LEU A 17 -3.32 -4.26 -11.29
C LEU A 17 -3.20 -5.48 -12.20
N PHE A 18 -3.16 -5.28 -13.52
CA PHE A 18 -3.00 -6.36 -14.49
C PHE A 18 -1.59 -6.97 -14.41
N PHE A 19 -0.57 -6.12 -14.26
CA PHE A 19 0.82 -6.56 -14.09
C PHE A 19 1.10 -7.13 -12.70
N VAL A 20 0.60 -6.48 -11.65
CA VAL A 20 0.81 -6.90 -10.26
C VAL A 20 -0.08 -8.09 -9.89
N GLY A 21 -1.29 -8.13 -10.45
CA GLY A 21 -2.34 -9.09 -10.11
C GLY A 21 -3.16 -8.62 -8.89
N PRO A 22 -4.51 -8.64 -8.95
CA PRO A 22 -5.36 -8.18 -7.85
C PRO A 22 -5.16 -8.97 -6.55
N LYS A 23 -4.69 -10.22 -6.65
CA LYS A 23 -4.38 -11.07 -5.49
C LYS A 23 -3.10 -10.68 -4.77
N LYS A 24 -2.15 -10.02 -5.44
CA LYS A 24 -0.88 -9.60 -4.81
C LYS A 24 -1.00 -8.31 -4.02
N ILE A 25 -1.96 -7.45 -4.35
CA ILE A 25 -2.25 -6.23 -3.59
C ILE A 25 -2.55 -6.51 -2.10
N PRO A 26 -3.47 -7.42 -1.73
CA PRO A 26 -3.73 -7.73 -0.32
C PRO A 26 -2.55 -8.44 0.36
N GLU A 27 -1.77 -9.23 -0.38
CA GLU A 27 -0.57 -9.90 0.14
C GLU A 27 0.54 -8.88 0.49
N LEU A 28 0.79 -7.92 -0.40
CA LEU A 28 1.70 -6.79 -0.16
C LEU A 28 1.20 -5.90 0.97
N ALA A 29 -0.09 -5.57 1.00
CA ALA A 29 -0.69 -4.76 2.05
C ALA A 29 -0.59 -5.45 3.42
N LYS A 30 -0.77 -6.77 3.49
CA LYS A 30 -0.61 -7.55 4.71
C LYS A 30 0.84 -7.52 5.20
N GLY A 31 1.81 -7.77 4.31
CA GLY A 31 3.23 -7.71 4.67
C GLY A 31 3.69 -6.31 5.13
N LEU A 32 3.26 -5.26 4.43
CA LEU A 32 3.51 -3.88 4.84
C LEU A 32 2.83 -3.54 6.17
N GLY A 33 1.60 -3.97 6.37
CA GLY A 33 0.84 -3.75 7.61
C GLY A 33 1.49 -4.43 8.82
N GLU A 34 1.94 -5.68 8.65
CA GLU A 34 2.69 -6.41 9.68
C GLU A 34 4.05 -5.74 9.99
N GLY A 35 4.75 -5.27 8.96
CA GLY A 35 6.01 -4.52 9.12
C GLY A 35 5.83 -3.20 9.87
N ILE A 36 4.86 -2.38 9.46
CA ILE A 36 4.53 -1.11 10.12
C ILE A 36 4.05 -1.36 11.56
N GLY A 37 3.24 -2.40 11.79
CA GLY A 37 2.76 -2.78 13.11
C GLY A 37 3.90 -3.16 14.05
N SER A 38 4.83 -3.98 13.57
CA SER A 38 6.04 -4.38 14.31
C SER A 38 6.94 -3.19 14.62
N PHE A 39 7.15 -2.31 13.64
CA PHE A 39 7.94 -1.09 13.81
C PHE A 39 7.32 -0.16 14.85
N LYS A 40 6.01 0.08 14.77
CA LYS A 40 5.28 0.91 15.74
C LYS A 40 5.34 0.33 17.15
N LYS A 41 5.28 -1.00 17.30
CA LYS A 41 5.36 -1.67 18.59
C LYS A 41 6.75 -1.51 19.23
N ALA A 42 7.82 -1.73 18.46
CA ALA A 42 9.19 -1.53 18.92
C ALA A 42 9.43 -0.09 19.40
N LEU A 43 9.00 0.90 18.63
CA LEU A 43 9.11 2.32 19.02
C LEU A 43 8.34 2.66 20.30
N ARG A 44 7.20 2.00 20.54
CA ARG A 44 6.37 2.25 21.72
C ARG A 44 6.95 1.58 22.98
N ASP A 45 7.53 0.40 22.83
CA ASP A 45 8.19 -0.31 23.93
C ASP A 45 9.55 0.34 24.31
N GLU A 46 10.25 0.97 23.36
CA GLU A 46 11.46 1.76 23.63
C GLU A 46 11.17 3.07 24.37
N GLY A 47 10.04 3.74 24.10
CA GLY A 47 9.63 4.96 24.81
C GLY A 47 9.05 4.73 26.21
N GLN A 48 8.97 3.47 26.67
CA GLN A 48 8.38 3.09 27.95
C GLN A 48 9.41 2.64 29.00
N LYS A 49 10.71 2.77 28.72
CA LYS A 49 11.81 2.68 29.69
C LYS A 49 12.41 4.05 29.95
#